data_AF-A0A939UPN5-F1
#
_entry.id   AF-A0A939UPN5-F1
#
_cell.length_a   1.000
_cell.length_b   1.000
_cell.length_c   1.000
_cell.angle_alpha   90.00
_cell.angle_beta   90.00
_cell.angle_gamma   90.00
#
_symmetry.space_group_name_H-M   'P 1'
#
loop_
_entity.id
_entity.type
_entity.pdbx_description
1 polymer ?
#
loop_
_entity_poly.entity_id
_entity_poly.type
_entity_poly.pdbx_seq_one_letter_code
_entity_poly.pdbx_strand_id
1 'polypeptide(L)'
;MAKKEKSRIYLFQGRDDYSKTKAVEELLKEVTDPDYELFDRDEMSGESATASRVITGAGILPLGSPKRTVLVRFAHKMPDAEQAELARYLYMVPASGCIILWIPAPDMKDGKPAPGFSLNPRLSKVIEKEGVVRSFDPVTRKKDIQEQVEPFVRDRFREQGKEIDREGLELLISRVGTDYTLLASEIKKLCAY
;
A
#
# COMPACT_ATOMS: atom_id res chain seq x y z
N MET A 1 -7.79 -25.26 -4.32
CA MET A 1 -6.58 -24.46 -4.05
C MET A 1 -6.67 -23.95 -2.62
N ALA A 2 -5.73 -24.30 -1.74
CA ALA A 2 -5.76 -23.84 -0.35
C ALA A 2 -5.64 -22.32 -0.31
N LYS A 3 -6.68 -21.64 0.21
CA LYS A 3 -6.69 -20.18 0.37
C LYS A 3 -5.56 -19.84 1.33
N LYS A 4 -4.44 -19.30 0.81
CA LYS A 4 -3.30 -18.87 1.63
C LYS A 4 -3.82 -17.91 2.69
N GLU A 5 -3.65 -18.24 3.96
CA GLU A 5 -4.14 -17.43 5.07
C GLU A 5 -3.53 -16.04 4.97
N LYS A 6 -4.39 -15.02 4.89
CA LYS A 6 -3.96 -13.63 4.73
C LYS A 6 -3.39 -13.14 6.06
N SER A 7 -2.27 -12.41 5.98
CA SER A 7 -1.61 -11.81 7.14
C SER A 7 -2.59 -10.98 7.96
N ARG A 8 -2.30 -10.80 9.24
CA ARG A 8 -3.06 -9.90 10.10
C ARG A 8 -2.60 -8.45 9.92
N ILE A 9 -1.33 -8.23 9.61
CA ILE A 9 -0.73 -6.90 9.59
C ILE A 9 -0.10 -6.63 8.23
N TYR A 10 -0.40 -5.47 7.66
CA TYR A 10 0.14 -5.00 6.40
C TYR A 10 0.68 -3.58 6.53
N LEU A 11 1.81 -3.32 5.88
CA LEU A 11 2.36 -1.97 5.66
C LEU A 11 2.49 -1.71 4.17
N PHE A 12 1.86 -0.65 3.70
CA PHE A 12 1.96 -0.14 2.33
C PHE A 12 2.75 1.17 2.35
N GLN A 13 3.92 1.18 1.71
CA GLN A 13 4.84 2.31 1.66
C GLN A 13 5.54 2.42 0.30
N GLY A 14 6.23 3.51 0.02
CA GLY A 14 6.91 3.76 -1.25
C GLY A 14 6.41 5.02 -1.95
N ARG A 15 6.95 5.34 -3.13
CA ARG A 15 6.67 6.61 -3.84
C ARG A 15 5.46 6.57 -4.77
N ASP A 16 4.95 5.39 -5.11
CA ASP A 16 3.84 5.23 -6.04
C ASP A 16 2.50 5.07 -5.32
N ASP A 17 1.81 6.19 -5.08
CA ASP A 17 0.53 6.24 -4.36
C ASP A 17 -0.61 5.58 -5.12
N TYR A 18 -0.62 5.65 -6.45
CA TYR A 18 -1.67 5.04 -7.26
C TYR A 18 -1.67 3.52 -7.10
N SER A 19 -0.53 2.86 -7.31
CA SER A 19 -0.46 1.39 -7.17
C SER A 19 -0.65 0.94 -5.73
N LYS A 20 -0.17 1.71 -4.74
CA LYS A 20 -0.48 1.45 -3.32
C LYS A 20 -1.98 1.47 -3.07
N THR A 21 -2.67 2.50 -3.56
CA THR A 21 -4.12 2.66 -3.36
C THR A 21 -4.87 1.49 -4.01
N LYS A 22 -4.55 1.17 -5.26
CA LYS A 22 -5.12 0.00 -5.96
C LYS A 22 -4.87 -1.30 -5.21
N ALA A 23 -3.66 -1.52 -4.71
CA ALA A 23 -3.30 -2.74 -3.98
C ALA A 23 -3.98 -2.84 -2.60
N VAL A 24 -4.25 -1.70 -1.94
CA VAL A 24 -5.08 -1.67 -0.72
C VAL A 24 -6.53 -1.99 -1.07
N GLU A 25 -7.10 -1.41 -2.12
CA GLU A 25 -8.46 -1.70 -2.58
C GLU A 25 -8.65 -3.17 -2.95
N GLU A 26 -7.68 -3.77 -3.65
CA GLU A 26 -7.67 -5.20 -3.96
C GLU A 26 -7.63 -6.06 -2.70
N LEU A 27 -6.79 -5.71 -1.71
CA LEU A 27 -6.75 -6.40 -0.43
C LEU A 27 -8.08 -6.26 0.32
N LEU A 28 -8.66 -5.06 0.34
CA LEU A 28 -9.93 -4.80 1.02
C LEU A 28 -11.06 -5.66 0.45
N LYS A 29 -11.15 -5.82 -0.88
CA LYS A 29 -12.12 -6.71 -1.54
C LYS A 29 -11.96 -8.19 -1.15
N GLU A 30 -10.78 -8.60 -0.71
CA GLU A 30 -10.52 -9.99 -0.27
C GLU A 30 -10.86 -10.22 1.21
N VAL A 31 -10.73 -9.18 2.05
CA VAL A 31 -10.85 -9.30 3.52
C VAL A 31 -12.12 -8.69 4.09
N THR A 32 -12.81 -7.85 3.31
CA THR A 32 -14.05 -7.16 3.68
C THR A 32 -15.14 -7.55 2.68
N ASP A 33 -16.27 -8.02 3.19
CA ASP A 33 -17.47 -8.23 2.38
C ASP A 33 -18.18 -6.88 2.17
N PRO A 34 -18.54 -6.50 0.93
CA PRO A 34 -19.22 -5.23 0.65
C PRO A 34 -20.51 -5.03 1.46
N ASP A 35 -21.27 -6.09 1.75
CA ASP A 35 -22.54 -5.99 2.49
C ASP A 35 -22.32 -5.67 3.98
N TYR A 36 -21.10 -5.94 4.48
CA TYR A 36 -20.72 -5.75 5.88
C TYR A 36 -19.66 -4.66 6.07
N GLU A 37 -19.28 -3.94 5.01
CA GLU A 37 -18.18 -2.97 5.02
C GLU A 37 -18.30 -1.92 6.13
N LEU A 38 -19.51 -1.43 6.38
CA LEU A 38 -19.79 -0.43 7.43
C LEU A 38 -19.56 -0.94 8.86
N PHE A 39 -19.64 -2.26 9.07
CA PHE A 39 -19.51 -2.90 10.39
C PHE A 39 -18.12 -3.50 10.58
N ASP A 40 -17.56 -4.02 9.50
CA ASP A 40 -16.34 -4.81 9.52
C ASP A 40 -15.10 -4.04 9.06
N ARG A 41 -15.24 -2.81 8.56
CA ARG A 41 -14.10 -1.94 8.25
C ARG A 41 -14.17 -0.57 8.92
N ASP A 42 -13.10 -0.20 9.62
CA ASP A 42 -12.86 1.16 10.10
C ASP A 42 -11.70 1.79 9.33
N GLU A 43 -11.83 3.08 9.02
CA GLU A 43 -10.74 3.89 8.48
C GLU A 43 -10.42 5.05 9.44
N MET A 44 -9.13 5.30 9.69
CA MET A 44 -8.67 6.41 10.54
C MET A 44 -7.43 7.09 9.96
N SER A 45 -7.29 8.38 10.23
CA SER A 45 -6.06 9.13 9.96
C SER A 45 -5.04 8.88 11.07
N GLY A 46 -3.78 8.69 10.71
CA GLY A 46 -2.65 8.54 11.64
C GLY A 46 -2.59 9.68 12.65
N GLU A 47 -2.93 10.91 12.26
CA GLU A 47 -2.95 12.08 13.16
C GLU A 47 -3.88 11.91 14.38
N SER A 48 -4.92 11.10 14.26
CA SER A 48 -5.90 10.83 15.34
C SER A 48 -5.93 9.36 15.78
N ALA A 49 -5.11 8.51 15.17
CA ALA A 49 -5.02 7.10 15.51
C ALA A 49 -4.23 6.93 16.81
N THR A 50 -4.73 6.06 17.68
CA THR A 50 -4.02 5.61 18.89
C THR A 50 -3.87 4.10 18.83
N ALA A 51 -2.84 3.57 19.50
CA ALA A 51 -2.58 2.14 19.58
C ALA A 51 -3.81 1.39 20.09
N SER A 52 -4.43 1.92 21.15
CA SER A 52 -5.64 1.38 21.75
C SER A 52 -6.81 1.31 20.77
N ARG A 53 -7.09 2.37 20.00
CA ARG A 53 -8.17 2.37 19.00
C ARG A 53 -7.93 1.37 17.89
N VAL A 54 -6.70 1.28 17.38
CA VAL A 54 -6.33 0.36 16.30
C VAL A 54 -6.47 -1.09 16.76
N ILE A 55 -5.89 -1.44 17.92
CA ILE A 55 -5.93 -2.81 18.45
C ILE A 55 -7.35 -3.21 18.85
N THR A 56 -8.09 -2.32 19.52
CA THR A 56 -9.48 -2.60 19.92
C THR A 56 -10.35 -2.80 18.68
N GLY A 57 -10.26 -1.92 17.68
CA GLY A 57 -11.04 -2.03 16.45
C GLY A 57 -10.76 -3.33 15.69
N ALA A 58 -9.48 -3.71 15.54
CA ALA A 58 -9.08 -4.95 14.87
C ALA A 58 -9.36 -6.22 15.71
N GLY A 59 -9.62 -6.06 17.01
CA GLY A 59 -9.95 -7.14 17.94
C GLY A 59 -11.43 -7.53 17.95
N ILE A 60 -12.32 -6.73 17.34
CA ILE A 60 -13.75 -7.05 17.26
C ILE A 60 -13.95 -8.21 16.29
N LEU A 61 -14.85 -9.14 16.62
CA LEU A 61 -15.22 -10.21 15.70
C LEU A 61 -15.93 -9.60 14.47
N PRO A 62 -15.54 -9.97 13.25
CA PRO A 62 -16.28 -9.53 12.06
C PRO A 62 -17.71 -10.10 12.09
N LEU A 63 -18.67 -9.29 11.65
CA LEU A 63 -20.08 -9.62 11.58
C LEU A 63 -20.38 -10.56 10.40
N GLY A 64 -19.76 -10.31 9.24
CA GLY A 64 -19.95 -11.13 8.04
C GLY A 64 -18.75 -11.17 7.09
N SER A 65 -17.80 -10.25 7.25
CA SER A 65 -16.56 -10.22 6.47
C SER A 65 -15.58 -11.32 6.88
N PRO A 66 -14.67 -11.72 5.97
CA PRO A 66 -13.58 -12.62 6.33
C PRO A 66 -12.70 -12.12 7.48
N LYS A 67 -12.51 -10.79 7.61
CA LYS A 67 -11.78 -10.17 8.70
C LYS A 67 -12.39 -8.83 9.14
N ARG A 68 -12.20 -8.47 10.41
CA ARG A 68 -12.41 -7.13 10.93
C ARG A 68 -11.19 -6.28 10.60
N THR A 69 -11.36 -5.26 9.76
CA THR A 69 -10.27 -4.51 9.16
C THR A 69 -10.18 -3.09 9.70
N VAL A 70 -8.99 -2.66 10.12
CA VAL A 70 -8.68 -1.27 10.45
C VAL A 70 -7.64 -0.74 9.46
N LEU A 71 -8.01 0.25 8.67
CA LEU A 71 -7.11 0.98 7.78
C LEU A 71 -6.67 2.29 8.45
N VAL A 72 -5.36 2.43 8.67
CA VAL A 72 -4.75 3.67 9.15
C VAL A 72 -4.07 4.37 7.98
N ARG A 73 -4.69 5.42 7.44
CA ARG A 73 -4.05 6.30 6.44
C ARG A 73 -3.07 7.25 7.11
N PHE A 74 -2.06 7.71 6.38
CA PHE A 74 -1.02 8.58 6.91
C PHE A 74 -0.39 8.01 8.21
N ALA A 75 -0.13 6.70 8.25
CA ALA A 75 0.32 6.02 9.47
C ALA A 75 1.61 6.61 10.07
N HIS A 76 2.49 7.17 9.24
CA HIS A 76 3.68 7.92 9.67
C HIS A 76 3.39 9.16 10.53
N LYS A 77 2.18 9.73 10.44
CA LYS A 77 1.73 10.86 11.26
C LYS A 77 1.19 10.44 12.63
N MET A 78 1.04 9.15 12.89
CA MET A 78 0.71 8.67 14.22
C MET A 78 1.81 9.08 15.21
N PRO A 79 1.48 9.60 16.41
CA PRO A 79 2.50 10.00 17.37
C PRO A 79 3.49 8.87 17.65
N ASP A 80 4.78 9.18 17.79
CA ASP A 80 5.83 8.15 17.93
C ASP A 80 5.59 7.23 19.15
N ALA A 81 5.11 7.79 20.25
CA ALA A 81 4.71 7.03 21.44
C ALA A 81 3.58 6.02 21.14
N GLU A 82 2.58 6.44 20.37
CA GLU A 82 1.46 5.59 19.95
C GLU A 82 1.91 4.51 18.97
N GLN A 83 2.85 4.82 18.05
CA GLN A 83 3.43 3.80 17.17
C GLN A 83 4.24 2.75 17.95
N ALA A 84 5.03 3.20 18.93
CA ALA A 84 5.80 2.32 19.81
C ALA A 84 4.89 1.45 20.69
N GLU A 85 3.75 1.99 21.14
CA GLU A 85 2.74 1.24 21.88
C GLU A 85 2.00 0.24 20.98
N LEU A 86 1.63 0.64 19.76
CA LEU A 86 1.02 -0.26 18.78
C LEU A 86 1.93 -1.46 18.52
N ALA A 87 3.23 -1.24 18.34
CA ALA A 87 4.22 -2.30 18.15
C ALA A 87 4.21 -3.34 19.28
N ARG A 88 3.94 -2.90 20.52
CA ARG A 88 3.86 -3.81 21.68
C ARG A 88 2.61 -4.67 21.65
N TYR A 89 1.52 -4.22 21.04
CA TYR A 89 0.23 -4.90 21.12
C TYR A 89 -0.21 -5.60 19.83
N LEU A 90 0.55 -5.50 18.73
CA LEU A 90 0.24 -6.18 17.46
C LEU A 90 0.01 -7.69 17.63
N TYR A 91 0.71 -8.35 18.55
CA TYR A 91 0.54 -9.78 18.82
C TYR A 91 -0.86 -10.15 19.35
N MET A 92 -1.58 -9.19 19.95
CA MET A 92 -2.93 -9.38 20.50
C MET A 92 -4.01 -9.42 19.42
N VAL A 93 -3.71 -8.99 18.20
CA VAL A 93 -4.68 -8.96 17.10
C VAL A 93 -5.06 -10.41 16.75
N PRO A 94 -6.35 -10.79 16.83
CA PRO A 94 -6.79 -12.16 16.54
C PRO A 94 -6.60 -12.51 15.06
N ALA A 95 -6.69 -13.80 14.71
CA ALA A 95 -6.62 -14.25 13.31
C ALA A 95 -7.70 -13.61 12.41
N SER A 96 -8.87 -13.33 13.02
CA SER A 96 -9.99 -12.62 12.41
C SER A 96 -9.77 -11.11 12.25
N GLY A 97 -8.70 -10.54 12.82
CA GLY A 97 -8.35 -9.13 12.70
C GLY A 97 -7.41 -8.85 11.53
N CYS A 98 -7.53 -7.66 10.97
CA CYS A 98 -6.64 -7.12 9.94
C CYS A 98 -6.31 -5.65 10.24
N ILE A 99 -5.03 -5.30 10.26
CA ILE A 99 -4.55 -3.91 10.32
C ILE A 99 -3.80 -3.62 9.03
N ILE A 100 -4.20 -2.54 8.37
CA ILE A 100 -3.53 -2.01 7.18
C ILE A 100 -2.98 -0.64 7.53
N LEU A 101 -1.65 -0.49 7.53
CA LEU A 101 -0.98 0.78 7.67
C LEU A 101 -0.61 1.29 6.29
N TRP A 102 -1.03 2.51 5.97
CA TRP A 102 -0.74 3.14 4.69
C TRP A 102 0.02 4.44 4.89
N ILE A 103 1.15 4.56 4.19
CA ILE A 103 2.00 5.75 4.18
C ILE A 103 1.99 6.30 2.75
N PRO A 104 1.71 7.61 2.54
CA PRO A 104 1.78 8.24 1.22
C PRO A 104 3.22 8.31 0.70
N ALA A 105 3.36 8.70 -0.56
CA ALA A 105 4.66 9.06 -1.12
C ALA A 105 5.29 10.17 -0.26
N PRO A 106 6.60 10.12 0.00
CA PRO A 106 7.29 11.21 0.68
C PRO A 106 7.28 12.47 -0.17
N ASP A 107 7.08 13.61 0.48
CA ASP A 107 7.35 14.90 -0.14
C ASP A 107 8.80 14.93 -0.64
N MET A 108 9.02 15.46 -1.83
CA MET A 108 10.36 15.60 -2.39
C MET A 108 10.91 17.00 -2.09
N LYS A 109 12.08 17.06 -1.45
CA LYS A 109 12.86 18.29 -1.23
C LYS A 109 14.25 18.10 -1.85
N ASP A 110 14.61 18.97 -2.79
CA ASP A 110 15.90 18.92 -3.51
C ASP A 110 16.19 17.54 -4.15
N GLY A 111 15.16 16.90 -4.70
CA GLY A 111 15.26 15.58 -5.32
C GLY A 111 15.44 14.41 -4.33
N LYS A 112 15.30 14.66 -3.02
CA LYS A 112 15.37 13.64 -1.97
C LYS A 112 14.05 13.55 -1.19
N PRO A 113 13.67 12.35 -0.72
CA PRO A 113 12.55 12.20 0.20
C PRO A 113 12.75 13.02 1.47
N ALA A 114 11.73 13.81 1.84
CA ALA A 114 11.69 14.50 3.11
C ALA A 114 11.66 13.47 4.26
N PRO A 115 12.30 13.77 5.41
CA PRO A 115 12.20 12.92 6.58
C PRO A 115 10.77 12.91 7.12
N GLY A 116 10.43 11.87 7.89
CA GLY A 116 9.14 11.76 8.58
C GLY A 116 8.10 10.88 7.88
N PHE A 117 8.40 10.30 6.71
CA PHE A 117 7.52 9.36 6.00
C PHE A 117 7.84 7.89 6.31
N SER A 118 8.32 7.60 7.52
CA SER A 118 8.61 6.25 7.99
C SER A 118 7.98 6.03 9.37
N LEU A 119 7.69 4.77 9.70
CA LEU A 119 7.22 4.42 11.05
C LEU A 119 8.38 4.42 12.05
N ASN A 120 8.01 4.44 13.33
CA ASN A 120 8.90 4.13 14.44
C ASN A 120 9.64 2.81 14.17
N PRO A 121 10.96 2.74 14.36
CA PRO A 121 11.76 1.55 14.07
C PRO A 121 11.27 0.27 14.76
N ARG A 122 10.68 0.36 15.96
CA ARG A 122 10.12 -0.79 16.67
C ARG A 122 8.89 -1.33 15.95
N LEU A 123 8.01 -0.45 15.50
CA LEU A 123 6.81 -0.84 14.75
C LEU A 123 7.20 -1.46 13.41
N SER A 124 8.09 -0.83 12.65
CA SER A 124 8.61 -1.37 11.38
C SER A 124 9.19 -2.78 11.56
N LYS A 125 10.04 -2.98 12.57
CA LYS A 125 10.69 -4.27 12.83
C LYS A 125 9.71 -5.38 13.21
N VAL A 126 8.66 -5.06 13.97
CA VAL A 126 7.62 -6.04 14.32
C VAL A 126 6.81 -6.42 13.08
N ILE A 127 6.45 -5.44 12.23
CA ILE A 127 5.71 -5.71 10.99
C ILE A 127 6.53 -6.52 10.00
N GLU A 128 7.82 -6.24 9.86
CA GLU A 128 8.73 -7.04 9.01
C GLU A 128 8.81 -8.50 9.46
N LYS A 129 8.70 -8.75 10.77
CA LYS A 129 8.78 -10.10 11.36
C LYS A 129 7.44 -10.85 11.31
N GLU A 130 6.34 -10.17 11.58
CA GLU A 130 5.03 -10.79 11.88
C GLU A 130 3.93 -10.44 10.87
N GLY A 131 4.20 -9.47 9.99
CA GLY A 131 3.27 -8.95 9.00
C GLY A 131 3.81 -9.04 7.57
N VAL A 132 3.26 -8.19 6.69
CA VAL A 132 3.67 -8.08 5.29
C VAL A 132 3.96 -6.62 4.97
N VAL A 133 5.20 -6.32 4.57
CA VAL A 133 5.58 -5.02 4.03
C VAL A 133 5.51 -5.09 2.50
N ARG A 134 4.71 -4.21 1.89
CA ARG A 134 4.67 -3.99 0.44
C ARG A 134 5.26 -2.62 0.14
N SER A 135 6.44 -2.63 -0.50
CA SER A 135 7.08 -1.41 -1.00
C SER A 135 6.70 -1.17 -2.46
N PHE A 136 6.32 0.07 -2.75
CA PHE A 136 5.94 0.59 -4.06
C PHE A 136 6.91 1.70 -4.45
N ASP A 137 8.19 1.46 -4.25
CA ASP A 137 9.23 2.34 -4.74
C ASP A 137 9.51 2.10 -6.24
N PRO A 138 9.71 3.17 -7.03
CA PRO A 138 10.24 3.11 -8.37
C PRO A 138 11.43 2.18 -8.44
N VAL A 139 11.31 1.23 -9.34
CA VAL A 139 12.28 0.19 -9.55
C VAL A 139 13.51 0.79 -10.23
N THR A 140 14.69 0.65 -9.64
CA THR A 140 15.92 1.24 -10.19
C THR A 140 16.82 0.21 -10.86
N ARG A 141 16.66 -1.08 -10.55
CA ARG A 141 17.48 -2.14 -11.13
C ARG A 141 16.93 -2.52 -12.51
N LYS A 142 17.80 -2.53 -13.52
CA LYS A 142 17.44 -2.83 -14.93
C LYS A 142 16.64 -4.14 -15.09
N LYS A 143 17.04 -5.19 -14.36
CA LYS A 143 16.33 -6.49 -14.37
C LYS A 143 14.88 -6.35 -13.88
N ASP A 144 14.69 -5.67 -12.77
CA ASP A 144 13.37 -5.47 -12.18
C ASP A 144 12.51 -4.53 -13.05
N ILE A 145 13.12 -3.56 -13.76
CA ILE A 145 12.42 -2.72 -14.75
C ILE A 145 11.84 -3.59 -15.88
N GLN A 146 12.65 -4.51 -16.41
CA GLN A 146 12.22 -5.44 -17.46
C GLN A 146 11.14 -6.41 -16.97
N GLU A 147 11.22 -6.88 -15.73
CA GLU A 147 10.29 -7.87 -15.18
C GLU A 147 8.98 -7.26 -14.64
N GLN A 148 8.98 -5.97 -14.27
CA GLN A 148 7.84 -5.36 -13.56
C GLN A 148 7.30 -4.10 -14.27
N VAL A 149 8.17 -3.17 -14.65
CA VAL A 149 7.76 -1.87 -15.22
C VAL A 149 7.35 -2.04 -16.68
N GLU A 150 8.13 -2.76 -17.47
CA GLU A 150 7.83 -2.97 -18.90
C GLU A 150 6.48 -3.67 -19.13
N PRO A 151 6.14 -4.78 -18.43
CA PRO A 151 4.83 -5.41 -18.56
C PRO A 151 3.69 -4.47 -18.16
N PHE A 152 3.85 -3.73 -17.06
CA PHE A 152 2.85 -2.76 -16.63
C PHE A 152 2.56 -1.71 -17.70
N VAL A 153 3.59 -1.10 -18.29
CA VAL A 153 3.40 -0.09 -19.33
C VAL A 153 2.64 -0.69 -20.52
N ARG A 154 3.04 -1.89 -20.96
CA ARG A 154 2.38 -2.60 -22.08
C ARG A 154 0.92 -2.89 -21.79
N ASP A 155 0.61 -3.37 -20.59
CA ASP A 155 -0.76 -3.68 -20.18
C ASP A 155 -1.61 -2.40 -20.10
N ARG A 156 -1.05 -1.27 -19.66
CA ARG A 156 -1.77 0.02 -19.66
C ARG A 156 -2.08 0.55 -21.04
N PHE A 157 -1.19 0.40 -22.02
CA PHE A 157 -1.51 0.72 -23.42
C PHE A 157 -2.62 -0.19 -23.94
N ARG A 158 -2.55 -1.49 -23.65
CA ARG A 158 -3.57 -2.47 -24.07
C ARG A 158 -4.94 -2.20 -23.47
N GLU A 159 -5.01 -1.81 -22.19
CA GLU A 159 -6.25 -1.38 -21.54
C GLU A 159 -6.91 -0.18 -22.24
N GLN A 160 -6.12 0.65 -22.93
CA GLN A 160 -6.59 1.78 -23.75
C GLN A 160 -6.77 1.40 -25.24
N GLY A 161 -6.68 0.11 -25.58
CA GLY A 161 -6.79 -0.37 -26.96
C GLY A 161 -5.62 0.04 -27.87
N LYS A 162 -4.49 0.47 -27.31
CA LYS A 162 -3.27 0.84 -28.04
C LYS A 162 -2.14 -0.16 -27.76
N GLU A 163 -1.09 -0.13 -28.57
CA GLU A 163 0.14 -0.88 -28.34
C GLU A 163 1.36 0.06 -28.36
N ILE A 164 2.44 -0.37 -27.71
CA ILE A 164 3.72 0.34 -27.68
C ILE A 164 4.82 -0.62 -28.15
N ASP A 165 5.64 -0.15 -29.09
CA ASP A 165 6.79 -0.91 -29.58
C ASP A 165 7.95 -0.87 -28.58
N ARG A 166 9.06 -1.53 -28.91
CA ARG A 166 10.21 -1.61 -27.99
C ARG A 166 10.91 -0.26 -27.82
N GLU A 167 11.15 0.45 -28.92
CA GLU A 167 11.85 1.74 -28.87
C GLU A 167 11.01 2.79 -28.12
N GLY A 168 9.70 2.84 -28.35
CA GLY A 168 8.79 3.71 -27.63
C GLY A 168 8.74 3.40 -26.13
N LEU A 169 8.77 2.12 -25.76
CA LEU A 169 8.80 1.69 -24.35
C LEU A 169 10.10 2.15 -23.65
N GLU A 170 11.25 1.92 -24.28
CA GLU A 170 12.55 2.34 -23.75
C GLU A 170 12.63 3.88 -23.63
N LEU A 171 12.09 4.61 -24.62
CA LEU A 171 12.04 6.07 -24.61
C LEU A 171 11.10 6.61 -23.53
N LEU A 172 9.93 5.99 -23.34
CA LEU A 172 8.97 6.39 -22.31
C LEU A 172 9.56 6.20 -20.92
N ILE A 173 10.10 5.03 -20.62
CA ILE A 173 10.68 4.72 -19.31
C ILE A 173 11.92 5.60 -19.05
N SER A 174 12.77 5.85 -20.04
CA SER A 174 13.94 6.71 -19.85
C SER A 174 13.60 8.18 -19.60
N ARG A 175 12.50 8.69 -20.17
CA ARG A 175 12.04 10.08 -19.95
C ARG A 175 11.20 10.26 -18.69
N VAL A 176 10.29 9.32 -18.42
CA VAL A 176 9.31 9.43 -17.33
C VAL A 176 9.87 8.82 -16.04
N GLY A 177 10.79 7.87 -16.15
CA GLY A 177 11.28 7.07 -15.03
C GLY A 177 10.40 5.85 -14.78
N THR A 178 10.55 5.27 -13.59
CA THR A 178 9.94 3.99 -13.19
C THR A 178 8.87 4.15 -12.12
N ASP A 179 8.38 5.37 -11.96
CA ASP A 179 7.24 5.68 -11.11
C ASP A 179 5.95 5.30 -11.84
N TYR A 180 5.21 4.30 -11.34
CA TYR A 180 4.03 3.81 -12.03
C TYR A 180 2.88 4.82 -12.04
N THR A 181 2.77 5.71 -11.04
CA THR A 181 1.75 6.77 -11.02
C THR A 181 2.02 7.74 -12.17
N LEU A 182 3.26 8.21 -12.29
CA LEU A 182 3.66 9.13 -13.35
C LEU A 182 3.52 8.45 -14.72
N LEU A 183 4.02 7.22 -14.88
CA LEU A 183 3.86 6.42 -16.09
C LEU A 183 2.38 6.27 -16.47
N ALA A 184 1.50 5.89 -15.55
CA ALA A 184 0.07 5.75 -15.84
C ALA A 184 -0.55 7.07 -16.32
N SER A 185 -0.15 8.20 -15.71
CA SER A 185 -0.63 9.52 -16.10
C SER A 185 -0.15 9.93 -17.50
N GLU A 186 1.12 9.67 -17.84
CA GLU A 186 1.68 9.99 -19.16
C GLU A 186 1.13 9.07 -20.25
N ILE A 187 0.96 7.78 -19.96
CA ILE A 187 0.34 6.82 -20.89
C ILE A 187 -1.09 7.25 -21.23
N LYS A 188 -1.87 7.65 -20.22
CA LYS A 188 -3.24 8.14 -20.44
C LYS A 188 -3.25 9.38 -21.35
N LYS A 189 -2.31 10.31 -21.17
CA LYS A 189 -2.17 11.47 -22.06
C LYS A 189 -1.81 11.05 -23.49
N LEU A 190 -0.79 10.20 -23.66
CA LEU A 190 -0.38 9.68 -24.97
C LEU A 190 -1.48 8.89 -25.68
N CYS A 191 -2.35 8.21 -24.92
CA CYS A 191 -3.49 7.48 -25.48
C CYS A 191 -4.66 8.39 -25.89
N ALA A 192 -4.77 9.59 -25.31
CA ALA A 192 -5.85 10.54 -25.60
C ALA A 192 -5.57 11.44 -26.82
N TYR A 193 -4.30 11.60 -27.20
CA TYR A 193 -3.88 12.19 -28.49
C TYR A 193 -3.87 11.13 -29.61
#